data_AF-A0A136NCS7-F1
#
_entry.id   AF-A0A136NCS7-F1
#
_cell.length_a   1.000
_cell.length_b   1.000
_cell.length_c   1.000
_cell.angle_alpha   90.00
_cell.angle_beta   90.00
_cell.angle_gamma   90.00
#
_symmetry.space_group_name_H-M   'P 1'
#
loop_
_entity.id
_entity.type
_entity.pdbx_description
1 polymer ?
#
loop_
_entity_poly.entity_id
_entity_poly.type
_entity_poly.pdbx_seq_one_letter_code
_entity_poly.pdbx_strand_id
1 'polypeptide(L)'
;MNPHFMYNTLNSIQALILKQDIKNSNLYLSKFSHLMRKVLDVSGRDEISIQEEIEILELYLSLEKLRFGNDFLYKIIISNEVETQAIFLPPLLLQPFVENAIKHGLLHKKGEKQLIIRLEKETNHILCRIKDNGIGRKHSAEIKKTSTRKIHIVFN
;
A
#
# COMPACT_ATOMS: atom_id res chain seq x y z
N MET A 1 -8.22 2.67 5.42
CA MET A 1 -7.93 1.89 4.20
C MET A 1 -8.88 2.29 3.08
N ASN A 2 -8.40 2.57 1.87
CA ASN A 2 -9.22 3.17 0.81
C ASN A 2 -10.18 2.15 0.14
N PRO A 3 -11.49 2.45 -0.04
CA PRO A 3 -12.42 1.62 -0.82
C PRO A 3 -11.92 1.22 -2.21
N HIS A 4 -11.12 2.09 -2.84
CA HIS A 4 -10.49 1.82 -4.13
C HIS A 4 -9.50 0.64 -4.09
N PHE A 5 -8.76 0.47 -2.99
CA PHE A 5 -7.87 -0.67 -2.84
C PHE A 5 -8.67 -1.99 -2.78
N MET A 6 -9.80 -1.99 -2.07
CA MET A 6 -10.68 -3.16 -1.98
C MET A 6 -11.18 -3.56 -3.36
N TYR A 7 -11.68 -2.59 -4.12
CA TYR A 7 -12.15 -2.79 -5.50
C TYR A 7 -11.05 -3.35 -6.40
N ASN A 8 -9.86 -2.76 -6.37
CA ASN A 8 -8.72 -3.22 -7.17
C ASN A 8 -8.27 -4.64 -6.81
N THR A 9 -8.31 -4.98 -5.52
CA THR A 9 -7.95 -6.31 -5.03
C THR A 9 -8.94 -7.35 -5.56
N LEU A 10 -10.24 -7.09 -5.45
CA LEU A 10 -11.28 -7.99 -5.96
C LEU A 10 -11.17 -8.19 -7.49
N ASN A 11 -10.92 -7.12 -8.24
CA ASN A 11 -10.68 -7.21 -9.69
C ASN A 11 -9.45 -8.04 -10.03
N SER A 12 -8.37 -7.93 -9.24
CA SER A 12 -7.14 -8.70 -9.44
C SER A 12 -7.40 -10.19 -9.21
N ILE A 13 -8.16 -10.53 -8.17
CA ILE A 13 -8.60 -11.91 -7.90
C ILE A 13 -9.47 -12.43 -9.05
N GLN A 14 -10.45 -11.65 -9.51
CA GLN A 14 -11.31 -12.02 -10.63
C GLN A 14 -10.49 -12.28 -11.91
N ALA A 15 -9.51 -11.43 -12.21
CA ALA A 15 -8.64 -11.61 -13.36
C ALA A 15 -7.81 -12.91 -13.29
N LEU A 16 -7.35 -13.31 -12.10
CA LEU A 16 -6.64 -14.58 -11.90
C LEU A 16 -7.57 -15.79 -12.11
N ILE A 17 -8.81 -15.71 -11.60
CA ILE A 17 -9.84 -16.74 -11.82
C ILE A 17 -10.13 -16.90 -13.32
N LEU A 18 -10.32 -15.80 -14.04
CA LEU A 18 -10.55 -15.82 -15.49
C LEU A 18 -9.37 -16.40 -16.28
N LYS A 19 -8.14 -16.24 -15.77
CA LYS A 19 -6.93 -16.86 -16.32
C LYS A 19 -6.73 -18.31 -15.90
N GLN A 20 -7.67 -18.89 -15.13
CA GLN A 20 -7.58 -20.22 -14.54
C GLN A 20 -6.34 -20.42 -13.63
N ASP A 21 -5.79 -19.33 -13.10
CA ASP A 21 -4.69 -19.37 -12.14
C ASP A 21 -5.24 -19.53 -10.71
N ILE A 22 -5.80 -20.71 -10.45
CA ILE A 22 -6.49 -21.05 -9.20
C ILE A 22 -5.54 -20.93 -7.99
N LYS A 23 -4.26 -21.25 -8.18
CA LYS A 23 -3.27 -21.19 -7.10
C LYS A 23 -3.05 -19.74 -6.65
N ASN A 24 -2.76 -18.83 -7.58
CA ASN A 24 -2.53 -17.44 -7.22
C ASN A 24 -3.83 -16.74 -6.80
N SER A 25 -5.00 -17.10 -7.35
CA SER A 25 -6.28 -16.53 -6.90
C SER A 25 -6.56 -16.86 -5.42
N ASN A 26 -6.35 -18.12 -5.02
CA ASN A 26 -6.54 -18.55 -3.63
C ASN A 26 -5.52 -17.89 -2.69
N LEU A 27 -4.26 -17.79 -3.11
CA LEU A 27 -3.23 -17.10 -2.34
C LEU A 27 -3.58 -15.62 -2.13
N TYR A 28 -4.00 -14.93 -3.19
CA TYR A 28 -4.38 -13.52 -3.14
C TYR A 28 -5.60 -13.32 -2.22
N LEU A 29 -6.64 -14.16 -2.36
CA LEU A 29 -7.84 -14.10 -1.53
C LEU A 29 -7.54 -14.35 -0.04
N SER A 30 -6.68 -15.32 0.27
CA SER A 30 -6.26 -15.63 1.63
C SER A 30 -5.51 -14.46 2.27
N LYS A 31 -4.52 -13.89 1.56
CA LYS A 31 -3.78 -12.71 2.02
C LYS A 31 -4.68 -11.49 2.20
N PHE A 32 -5.62 -11.27 1.28
CA PHE A 32 -6.59 -10.19 1.38
C PHE A 32 -7.49 -10.35 2.63
N SER A 33 -8.05 -11.53 2.83
CA SER A 33 -8.87 -11.85 4.01
C SER A 33 -8.09 -11.65 5.32
N HIS A 34 -6.81 -12.05 5.33
CA HIS A 34 -5.94 -11.87 6.48
C HIS A 34 -5.68 -10.39 6.79
N LEU A 35 -5.35 -9.59 5.76
CA LEU A 35 -5.19 -8.14 5.89
C LEU A 35 -6.46 -7.48 6.41
N MET A 36 -7.63 -7.84 5.88
CA MET A 36 -8.91 -7.29 6.35
C MET A 36 -9.14 -7.57 7.82
N ARG A 37 -8.88 -8.81 8.25
CA ARG A 37 -9.03 -9.19 9.66
C ARG A 37 -8.10 -8.38 10.56
N LYS A 38 -6.82 -8.25 10.20
CA LYS A 38 -5.84 -7.45 10.95
C LYS A 38 -6.26 -5.98 11.03
N VAL A 39 -6.72 -5.39 9.91
CA VAL A 39 -7.20 -4.00 9.88
C VAL A 39 -8.42 -3.81 10.79
N LEU A 40 -9.40 -4.70 10.76
CA LEU A 40 -10.58 -4.63 11.63
C LEU A 40 -10.21 -4.78 13.12
N ASP A 41 -9.28 -5.68 13.44
CA ASP A 41 -8.79 -5.93 14.80
C ASP A 41 -8.11 -4.70 15.42
N VAL A 42 -7.33 -3.95 14.64
CA VAL A 42 -6.65 -2.74 15.12
C VAL A 42 -7.50 -1.48 15.05
N SER A 43 -8.57 -1.45 14.25
CA SER A 43 -9.37 -0.23 14.01
C SER A 43 -10.14 0.27 15.24
N GLY A 44 -10.33 -0.58 16.25
CA GLY A 44 -10.98 -0.22 17.51
C GLY A 44 -10.01 0.13 18.65
N ARG A 45 -8.71 0.16 18.39
CA ARG A 45 -7.67 0.42 19.39
C ARG A 45 -7.15 1.85 19.26
N ASP A 46 -6.79 2.46 20.37
CA ASP A 46 -6.21 3.81 20.38
C ASP A 46 -4.76 3.81 19.85
N GLU A 47 -4.02 2.75 20.16
CA GLU A 47 -2.63 2.56 19.76
C GLU A 47 -2.31 1.08 19.47
N ILE A 48 -1.33 0.87 18.58
CA ILE A 48 -0.74 -0.43 18.29
C ILE A 48 0.78 -0.31 18.25
N SER A 49 1.47 -1.43 18.43
CA SER A 49 2.93 -1.44 18.33
C SER A 49 3.39 -1.15 16.89
N ILE A 50 4.60 -0.60 16.74
CA ILE A 50 5.26 -0.48 15.42
C ILE A 50 5.33 -1.85 14.73
N GLN A 51 5.53 -2.93 15.49
CA GLN A 51 5.57 -4.28 14.96
C GLN A 51 4.25 -4.66 14.28
N GLU A 52 3.11 -4.40 14.91
CA GLU A 52 1.78 -4.67 14.33
C GLU A 52 1.52 -3.83 13.09
N GLU A 53 1.90 -2.54 13.10
CA GLU A 53 1.79 -1.66 11.93
C GLU A 53 2.61 -2.20 10.75
N ILE A 54 3.84 -2.69 11.01
CA ILE A 54 4.70 -3.27 9.98
C ILE A 54 4.11 -4.56 9.42
N GLU A 55 3.57 -5.45 10.25
CA GLU A 55 2.90 -6.66 9.77
C GLU A 55 1.73 -6.34 8.81
N ILE A 56 0.94 -5.31 9.14
CA ILE A 56 -0.16 -4.85 8.29
C ILE A 56 0.39 -4.29 6.97
N LEU A 57 1.43 -3.47 7.03
CA LEU A 57 2.10 -2.91 5.84
C LEU A 57 2.69 -4.02 4.95
N GLU A 58 3.32 -5.04 5.52
CA GLU A 58 3.88 -6.16 4.77
C GLU A 58 2.81 -6.96 4.04
N LEU A 59 1.68 -7.23 4.70
CA LEU A 59 0.54 -7.88 4.07
C LEU A 59 0.03 -7.05 2.89
N TYR A 60 -0.18 -5.76 3.10
CA TYR A 60 -0.60 -4.81 2.07
C TYR A 60 0.38 -4.78 0.88
N LEU A 61 1.67 -4.59 1.14
CA LEU A 61 2.70 -4.54 0.11
C LEU A 61 2.85 -5.86 -0.66
N SER A 62 2.63 -6.99 0.01
CA SER A 62 2.65 -8.30 -0.65
C SER A 62 1.49 -8.47 -1.64
N LEU A 63 0.31 -7.92 -1.34
CA LEU A 63 -0.82 -7.89 -2.27
C LEU A 63 -0.54 -6.97 -3.46
N GLU A 64 -0.01 -5.78 -3.20
CA GLU A 64 0.41 -4.85 -4.25
C GLU A 64 1.48 -5.47 -5.17
N LYS A 65 2.42 -6.25 -4.62
CA LYS A 65 3.40 -7.01 -5.40
C LYS A 65 2.77 -8.07 -6.29
N LEU A 66 1.79 -8.83 -5.78
CA LEU A 66 1.06 -9.78 -6.61
C LEU A 66 0.33 -9.06 -7.78
N ARG A 67 -0.15 -7.84 -7.56
CA ARG A 67 -0.84 -7.04 -8.59
C ARG A 67 0.11 -6.47 -9.65
N PHE A 68 1.22 -5.87 -9.23
CA PHE A 68 2.20 -5.25 -10.13
C PHE A 68 3.19 -6.24 -10.76
N GLY A 69 3.25 -7.46 -10.23
CA GLY A 69 4.18 -8.48 -10.67
C GLY A 69 5.64 -8.15 -10.33
N ASN A 70 6.56 -8.66 -11.14
CA ASN A 70 7.99 -8.58 -10.88
C ASN A 70 8.58 -7.16 -10.94
N ASP A 71 7.86 -6.22 -11.56
CA ASP A 71 8.29 -4.83 -11.66
C ASP A 71 8.24 -4.09 -10.32
N PHE A 72 7.50 -4.60 -9.32
CA PHE A 72 7.38 -3.96 -8.02
C PHE A 72 8.26 -4.61 -6.96
N LEU A 73 9.21 -3.82 -6.46
CA LEU A 73 10.12 -4.15 -5.39
C LEU A 73 9.84 -3.25 -4.20
N TYR A 74 9.74 -3.84 -3.02
CA TYR A 74 9.66 -3.09 -1.79
C TYR A 74 10.66 -3.60 -0.76
N LYS A 75 11.08 -2.72 0.15
CA LYS A 75 11.92 -3.07 1.29
C LYS A 75 11.50 -2.27 2.51
N ILE A 76 11.34 -2.96 3.63
CA ILE A 76 11.19 -2.34 4.96
C ILE A 76 12.53 -2.52 5.68
N ILE A 77 13.08 -1.43 6.19
CA ILE A 77 14.37 -1.38 6.88
C ILE A 77 14.13 -0.77 8.25
N ILE A 78 14.48 -1.49 9.30
CA ILE A 78 14.30 -1.05 10.68
C ILE A 78 15.68 -1.03 11.32
N SER A 79 16.07 0.10 11.91
CA SER A 79 17.31 0.16 12.70
C SER A 79 17.19 -0.73 13.93
N ASN A 80 18.27 -1.40 14.33
CA ASN A 80 18.32 -2.26 15.52
C ASN A 80 17.98 -1.50 16.82
N GLU A 81 18.09 -0.17 16.80
CA GLU A 81 17.79 0.71 17.94
C GLU A 81 16.28 0.98 18.10
N VAL A 82 15.45 0.56 17.13
CA VAL A 82 14.00 0.72 17.15
C VAL A 82 13.38 -0.53 17.78
N GLU A 83 12.95 -0.41 19.03
CA GLU A 83 12.24 -1.49 19.75
C GLU A 83 10.77 -1.56 19.29
N THR A 84 10.53 -2.24 18.16
CA THR A 84 9.23 -2.22 17.46
C THR A 84 8.04 -2.72 18.28
N GLN A 85 8.29 -3.54 19.30
CA GLN A 85 7.25 -4.07 20.19
C GLN A 85 6.93 -3.14 21.38
N ALA A 86 7.85 -2.24 21.73
CA ALA A 86 7.72 -1.36 22.90
C ALA A 86 7.28 0.07 22.54
N ILE A 87 7.30 0.41 21.25
CA ILE A 87 6.90 1.73 20.74
C ILE A 87 5.53 1.62 20.08
N PHE A 88 4.62 2.49 20.50
CA PHE A 88 3.23 2.50 20.07
C PHE A 88 2.91 3.73 19.22
N LEU A 89 1.97 3.57 18.30
CA LEU A 89 1.47 4.61 17.40
C LEU A 89 -0.02 4.40 17.10
N PRO A 90 -0.75 5.45 16.66
CA PRO A 90 -2.12 5.29 16.19
C PRO A 90 -2.19 4.27 15.05
N PRO A 91 -3.18 3.35 15.06
CA PRO A 91 -3.26 2.29 14.07
C PRO A 91 -3.37 2.84 12.64
N LEU A 92 -2.71 2.17 11.70
CA LEU A 92 -2.72 2.50 10.28
C LEU A 92 -2.15 3.90 9.98
N LEU A 93 -1.29 4.44 10.84
CA LEU A 93 -0.67 5.77 10.64
C LEU A 93 0.19 5.83 9.37
N LEU A 94 0.94 4.79 9.08
CA LEU A 94 1.86 4.75 7.95
C LEU A 94 1.14 4.38 6.65
N GLN A 95 0.03 3.67 6.75
CA GLN A 95 -0.76 3.15 5.63
C GLN A 95 -1.10 4.23 4.58
N PRO A 96 -1.63 5.43 4.91
CA PRO A 96 -1.92 6.47 3.92
C PRO A 96 -0.71 6.93 3.10
N PHE A 97 0.47 7.00 3.73
CA PHE A 97 1.69 7.44 3.06
C PHE A 97 2.18 6.39 2.07
N VAL A 98 2.13 5.12 2.47
CA VAL A 98 2.46 3.97 1.62
C VAL A 98 1.47 3.85 0.46
N GLU A 99 0.16 3.97 0.72
CA GLU A 99 -0.88 3.99 -0.32
C GLU A 99 -0.64 5.11 -1.33
N ASN A 100 -0.27 6.30 -0.86
CA ASN A 100 0.01 7.44 -1.72
C ASN A 100 1.25 7.23 -2.59
N ALA A 101 2.32 6.67 -2.04
CA ALA A 101 3.55 6.37 -2.79
C ALA A 101 3.27 5.38 -3.94
N ILE A 102 2.45 4.36 -3.68
CA ILE A 102 2.08 3.38 -4.71
C ILE A 102 1.14 3.99 -5.74
N LYS A 103 0.05 4.61 -5.30
CA LYS A 103 -1.00 5.11 -6.19
C LYS A 103 -0.53 6.27 -7.06
N HIS A 104 0.19 7.23 -6.48
CA HIS A 104 0.59 8.45 -7.16
C HIS A 104 2.03 8.41 -7.67
N GLY A 105 2.92 7.67 -7.01
CA GLY A 105 4.29 7.50 -7.47
C GLY A 105 4.43 6.41 -8.52
N LEU A 106 3.97 5.20 -8.22
CA LEU A 106 4.38 3.99 -8.94
C LEU A 106 3.35 3.48 -9.96
N LEU A 107 2.05 3.75 -9.78
CA LEU A 107 0.98 3.21 -10.62
C LEU A 107 1.17 3.50 -12.12
N HIS A 108 1.62 4.70 -12.47
CA HIS A 108 1.84 5.13 -13.86
C HIS A 108 3.29 5.04 -14.31
N LYS A 109 4.20 4.60 -13.43
CA LYS A 109 5.61 4.45 -13.76
C LYS A 109 5.80 3.22 -14.67
N LYS A 110 6.51 3.42 -15.78
CA LYS A 110 6.98 2.32 -16.63
C LYS A 110 8.30 1.76 -16.09
N GLY A 111 8.50 0.45 -16.24
CA GLY A 111 9.69 -0.25 -15.76
C GLY A 111 9.67 -0.44 -14.24
N GLU A 112 10.88 -0.44 -13.67
CA GLU A 112 11.13 -0.80 -12.28
C GLU A 112 10.48 0.16 -11.27
N LYS A 113 9.65 -0.38 -10.38
CA LYS A 113 8.93 0.33 -9.32
C LYS A 113 9.55 -0.05 -7.98
N GLN A 114 10.12 0.92 -7.27
CA GLN A 114 10.73 0.70 -5.97
C GLN A 114 10.02 1.50 -4.88
N LEU A 115 9.79 0.86 -3.74
CA LEU A 115 9.34 1.49 -2.50
C LEU A 115 10.25 1.07 -1.34
N ILE A 116 10.81 2.04 -0.63
CA ILE A 116 11.64 1.80 0.56
C ILE A 116 10.99 2.50 1.75
N ILE A 117 10.70 1.72 2.79
CA ILE A 117 10.25 2.20 4.09
C ILE A 117 11.41 2.01 5.06
N ARG A 118 11.81 3.06 5.77
CA ARG A 118 12.94 3.05 6.68
C ARG A 118 12.55 3.67 8.01
N LEU A 119 12.71 2.94 9.10
CA LEU A 119 12.51 3.42 10.47
C LEU A 119 13.87 3.51 11.18
N GLU A 120 14.19 4.71 11.64
CA GLU A 120 15.46 5.02 12.32
C GLU A 120 15.15 5.73 13.65
N LYS A 121 15.91 5.41 14.71
CA LYS A 121 15.83 6.16 15.96
C LYS A 121 16.71 7.39 15.86
N GLU A 122 16.12 8.55 16.10
CA GLU A 122 16.86 9.80 16.33
C GLU A 122 16.77 10.17 17.81
N THR A 123 17.50 11.20 18.24
CA THR A 123 17.71 11.53 19.66
C THR A 123 16.40 11.59 20.47
N ASN A 124 15.33 12.16 19.89
CA ASN A 124 14.06 12.40 20.59
C ASN A 124 12.83 11.80 19.90
N HIS A 125 12.99 11.11 18.77
CA HIS A 125 11.85 10.58 18.01
C HIS A 125 12.27 9.43 17.08
N ILE A 126 11.28 8.73 16.53
CA ILE A 126 11.48 7.75 15.47
C ILE A 126 11.22 8.44 14.14
N LEU A 127 12.21 8.42 13.24
CA LEU A 127 12.06 8.94 11.89
C LEU A 127 11.66 7.80 10.95
N CYS A 128 10.44 7.90 10.40
CA CYS A 128 9.98 7.02 9.33
C CYS A 128 10.11 7.73 7.97
N ARG A 129 10.91 7.15 7.06
CA ARG A 129 11.11 7.63 5.68
C ARG A 129 10.47 6.66 4.71
N ILE A 130 9.55 7.17 3.88
CA ILE A 130 8.92 6.42 2.78
C ILE A 130 9.40 7.03 1.48
N LYS A 131 10.17 6.28 0.69
CA LYS A 131 10.77 6.74 -0.57
C LYS A 131 10.32 5.84 -1.70
N ASP A 132 9.73 6.43 -2.73
CA ASP A 132 9.46 5.78 -4.01
C ASP A 132 10.32 6.36 -5.15
N ASN A 133 10.49 5.59 -6.23
CA ASN A 133 11.16 6.03 -7.46
C ASN A 133 10.17 6.47 -8.55
N GLY A 134 8.96 6.85 -8.13
CA GLY A 134 7.83 7.22 -8.98
C GLY A 134 7.97 8.54 -9.72
N ILE A 135 6.96 8.85 -10.52
CA ILE A 135 6.87 10.11 -11.28
C ILE A 135 6.42 11.31 -10.42
N GLY A 136 6.08 11.07 -9.15
CA GLY A 136 5.61 12.07 -8.20
C GLY A 136 4.16 12.56 -8.42
N ARG A 137 3.62 13.23 -7.41
CA ARG A 137 2.21 13.67 -7.36
C ARG A 137 1.80 14.62 -8.50
N LYS A 138 2.69 15.53 -8.91
CA LYS A 138 2.39 16.54 -9.96
C LYS A 138 2.14 15.88 -11.32
N HIS A 139 3.01 14.95 -11.72
CA HIS A 139 2.88 14.27 -13.00
C HIS A 139 1.73 13.26 -13.02
N SER A 140 1.45 12.58 -11.89
CA SER A 140 0.24 11.74 -11.75
C SER A 140 -1.06 12.53 -11.90
N ALA A 141 -1.11 13.77 -11.38
CA ALA A 141 -2.30 14.63 -11.51
C ALA A 141 -2.55 15.08 -12.96
N GLU A 142 -1.50 15.29 -13.76
CA GLU A 142 -1.59 15.62 -15.18
C GLU A 142 -2.14 14.45 -16.01
N ILE A 143 -1.66 13.22 -15.77
CA ILE A 143 -2.17 12.00 -16.42
C ILE A 143 -3.66 11.79 -16.10
N LYS A 144 -4.07 12.05 -14.85
CA LYS A 144 -5.48 11.94 -14.45
C LYS A 144 -6.37 12.96 -15.14
N LYS A 145 -5.89 14.20 -15.38
CA LYS A 145 -6.62 15.22 -16.16
C LYS A 145 -6.82 14.80 -17.61
N THR A 146 -5.80 14.20 -18.24
CA THR A 146 -5.88 13.75 -19.65
C THR A 146 -6.78 12.51 -19.82
N SER A 147 -6.80 11.60 -18.84
CA SER A 147 -7.68 10.42 -18.85
C SER A 147 -9.15 10.73 -18.52
N THR A 148 -9.44 11.93 -18.01
CA THR A 148 -10.80 12.36 -17.67
C THR A 148 -11.29 13.39 -18.69
N ARG A 149 -11.51 12.98 -19.96
CA ARG A 149 -12.38 13.77 -20.85
C ARG A 149 -13.80 13.72 -20.28
N LYS A 150 -14.10 14.68 -19.40
CA LYS A 150 -15.44 14.92 -18.87
C LYS A 150 -16.38 15.16 -20.05
N ILE A 151 -17.34 14.24 -20.26
CA ILE A 151 -18.53 14.55 -21.03
C ILE A 151 -19.28 15.61 -20.23
N HIS A 152 -19.31 16.85 -20.73
CA HIS A 152 -20.17 17.89 -20.19
C HIS A 152 -21.61 17.57 -20.60
N ILE A 153 -22.41 17.14 -19.64
CA ILE A 153 -23.87 17.15 -19.76
C ILE A 153 -24.33 18.44 -19.07
N VAL A 154 -24.80 19.38 -19.89
CA VAL A 154 -25.45 20.62 -19.44
C VAL A 154 -26.91 20.28 -19.17
N PHE A 155 -27.41 20.61 -17.98
CA PHE A 155 -28.84 20.65 -17.71
C PHE A 155 -29.27 22.12 -17.67
N ASN A 156 -30.25 22.45 -18.53
CA ASN A 156 -30.96 23.72 -18.52
C ASN A 156 -31.88 23.83 -17.31
#